data_AF-A0A7S1SFG8-F1
#
_entry.id   AF-A0A7S1SFG8-F1
#
_cell.length_a   1.000
_cell.length_b   1.000
_cell.length_c   1.000
_cell.angle_alpha   90.00
_cell.angle_beta   90.00
_cell.angle_gamma   90.00
#
_symmetry.space_group_name_H-M   'P 1'
#
loop_
_entity.id
_entity.type
_entity.pdbx_description
1 polymer ?
#
loop_
_entity_poly.entity_id
_entity_poly.type
_entity_poly.pdbx_seq_one_letter_code
_entity_poly.pdbx_strand_id
1 'polypeptide(L)'
;QHVQAVAESPICARRRCEGRVLCPKHPTECDGSGFADGDLAASLPPATFERYIQARIDLLEQRRVEELEAEMQQRLDAEVARVASLQEEQRRVFQARRHIEEEILTSKCPRCGQAFVDFVGCFALSCSRCRCAFCAWCGADCGSDAHPHVLRCRAKPPGADAFYGSEAQFQAAQVMRRRRLLRDYLPTLDDATRRAVCTALRPQLEGLVD
;
A
#
# COMPACT_ATOMS: atom_id res chain seq x y z
N GLN A 1 -56.64 -2.68 -23.18
CA GLN A 1 -55.62 -2.06 -24.05
C GLN A 1 -54.54 -1.31 -23.25
N HIS A 2 -54.88 -0.38 -22.34
CA HIS A 2 -53.88 0.40 -21.60
C HIS A 2 -52.95 -0.43 -20.68
N VAL A 3 -53.48 -1.35 -19.88
CA VAL A 3 -52.67 -2.19 -18.96
C VAL A 3 -51.66 -3.06 -19.71
N GLN A 4 -52.07 -3.59 -20.86
CA GLN A 4 -51.18 -4.37 -21.73
C GLN A 4 -50.04 -3.51 -22.30
N ALA A 5 -50.33 -2.28 -22.71
CA ALA A 5 -49.32 -1.33 -23.18
C ALA A 5 -48.31 -0.97 -22.08
N VAL A 6 -48.74 -0.88 -20.81
CA VAL A 6 -47.83 -0.68 -19.66
C VAL A 6 -46.95 -1.90 -19.44
N ALA A 7 -47.50 -3.12 -19.48
CA ALA A 7 -46.73 -4.35 -19.33
C ALA A 7 -45.68 -4.55 -20.43
N GLU A 8 -45.98 -4.14 -21.66
CA GLU A 8 -45.09 -4.21 -22.82
C GLU A 8 -44.13 -3.01 -22.93
N SER A 9 -44.28 -2.00 -22.07
CA SER A 9 -43.45 -0.80 -22.14
C SER A 9 -41.99 -1.06 -21.73
N PRO A 10 -41.04 -0.22 -22.20
CA PRO A 10 -39.63 -0.35 -21.84
C PRO A 10 -39.42 -0.36 -20.32
N ILE A 11 -38.45 -1.15 -19.86
CA ILE A 11 -38.12 -1.31 -18.43
C ILE A 11 -37.88 0.06 -17.74
N CYS A 12 -37.22 1.00 -18.42
CA CYS A 12 -36.97 2.34 -17.90
C CYS A 12 -38.25 3.15 -17.61
N ALA A 13 -39.33 2.94 -18.37
CA ALA A 13 -40.62 3.56 -18.14
C ALA A 13 -41.34 2.92 -16.93
N ARG A 14 -41.25 1.58 -16.81
CA ARG A 14 -41.86 0.82 -15.71
C ARG A 14 -41.17 1.06 -14.37
N ARG A 15 -39.84 1.28 -14.33
CA ARG A 15 -39.09 1.55 -13.09
C ARG A 15 -39.63 2.74 -12.30
N ARG A 16 -40.11 3.78 -12.98
CA ARG A 16 -40.59 5.03 -12.36
C ARG A 16 -41.80 4.83 -11.43
N CYS A 17 -42.57 3.77 -11.66
CA CYS A 17 -43.78 3.46 -10.91
C CYS A 17 -43.78 2.01 -10.40
N GLU A 18 -42.61 1.37 -10.26
CA GLU A 18 -42.50 -0.03 -9.83
C GLU A 18 -43.35 -1.00 -10.66
N GLY A 19 -43.53 -0.68 -11.94
CA GLY A 19 -44.36 -1.44 -12.88
C GLY A 19 -45.86 -1.30 -12.67
N ARG A 20 -46.34 -0.42 -11.79
CA ARG A 20 -47.77 -0.17 -11.57
C ARG A 20 -48.39 0.61 -12.74
N VAL A 21 -49.67 0.36 -12.99
CA VAL A 21 -50.45 1.12 -13.96
C VAL A 21 -50.83 2.47 -13.34
N LEU A 22 -50.42 3.57 -13.96
CA LEU A 22 -50.78 4.93 -13.55
C LEU A 22 -52.11 5.36 -14.20
N CYS A 23 -52.64 6.51 -13.76
CA CYS A 23 -53.88 7.05 -14.32
C CYS A 23 -53.72 7.32 -15.84
N PRO A 24 -54.51 6.68 -16.73
CA PRO A 24 -54.36 6.85 -18.17
C PRO A 24 -54.76 8.24 -18.67
N LYS A 25 -55.58 8.98 -17.91
CA LYS A 25 -56.05 10.32 -18.29
C LYS A 25 -55.04 11.42 -17.95
N HIS A 26 -54.30 11.24 -16.86
CA HIS A 26 -53.35 12.24 -16.34
C HIS A 26 -52.12 11.52 -15.76
N PRO A 27 -51.30 10.85 -16.59
CA PRO A 27 -50.24 9.95 -16.12
C PRO A 27 -49.07 10.66 -15.44
N THR A 28 -48.92 11.97 -15.65
CA THR A 28 -47.84 12.80 -15.09
C THR A 28 -48.32 13.82 -14.06
N GLU A 29 -49.64 14.03 -13.95
CA GLU A 29 -50.26 15.07 -13.09
C GLU A 29 -51.08 14.47 -11.95
N CYS A 30 -51.39 13.17 -12.02
CA CYS A 30 -52.09 12.47 -10.97
C CYS A 30 -51.10 11.96 -9.92
N ASP A 31 -51.22 12.47 -8.69
CA ASP A 31 -50.42 12.04 -7.52
C ASP A 31 -50.80 10.65 -6.97
N GLY A 32 -51.71 9.93 -7.65
CA GLY A 32 -52.09 8.58 -7.25
C GLY A 32 -50.94 7.59 -7.42
N SER A 33 -50.75 6.70 -6.43
CA SER A 33 -49.68 5.68 -6.39
C SER A 33 -49.80 4.54 -7.42
N GLY A 34 -50.59 4.74 -8.48
CA GLY A 34 -51.02 3.70 -9.42
C GLY A 34 -52.18 2.86 -8.89
N PHE A 35 -52.84 2.12 -9.79
CA PHE A 35 -53.93 1.23 -9.45
C PHE A 35 -53.45 0.06 -8.58
N ALA A 36 -54.29 -0.38 -7.62
CA ALA A 36 -54.00 -1.56 -6.83
C ALA A 36 -54.14 -2.83 -7.69
N ASP A 37 -53.29 -3.83 -7.44
CA ASP A 37 -53.31 -5.06 -8.23
C ASP A 37 -54.62 -5.84 -8.06
N GLY A 38 -55.26 -5.75 -6.90
CA GLY A 38 -56.58 -6.35 -6.64
C GLY A 38 -57.68 -5.73 -7.50
N ASP A 39 -57.68 -4.41 -7.67
CA ASP A 39 -58.66 -3.71 -8.52
C ASP A 39 -58.47 -4.07 -10.00
N LEU A 40 -57.22 -4.21 -10.43
CA LEU A 40 -56.86 -4.66 -11.77
C LEU A 40 -57.26 -6.13 -11.99
N ALA A 41 -57.03 -7.01 -11.01
CA ALA A 41 -57.40 -8.43 -11.08
C ALA A 41 -58.93 -8.61 -11.22
N ALA A 42 -59.71 -7.80 -10.49
CA ALA A 42 -61.16 -7.83 -10.54
C ALA A 42 -61.75 -7.30 -11.86
N SER A 43 -61.01 -6.43 -12.56
CA SER A 43 -61.51 -5.68 -13.70
C SER A 43 -60.96 -6.13 -15.06
N LEU A 44 -59.93 -6.98 -15.08
CA LEU A 44 -59.23 -7.40 -16.30
C LEU A 44 -59.47 -8.87 -16.63
N PRO A 45 -59.42 -9.25 -17.92
CA PRO A 45 -59.35 -10.65 -18.31
C PRO A 45 -58.12 -11.34 -17.68
N PRO A 46 -58.23 -12.63 -17.26
CA PRO A 46 -57.16 -13.35 -16.58
C PRO A 46 -55.81 -13.28 -17.31
N ALA A 47 -55.81 -13.57 -18.62
CA ALA A 47 -54.60 -13.54 -19.45
C ALA A 47 -53.93 -12.15 -19.53
N THR A 48 -54.70 -11.05 -19.39
CA THR A 48 -54.13 -9.70 -19.37
C THR A 48 -53.50 -9.38 -18.02
N PHE A 49 -54.16 -9.79 -16.94
CA PHE A 49 -53.66 -9.59 -15.58
C PHE A 49 -52.40 -10.42 -15.30
N GLU A 50 -52.35 -11.68 -15.75
CA GLU A 50 -51.18 -12.56 -15.66
C GLU A 50 -49.94 -11.95 -16.34
N ARG A 51 -50.11 -11.41 -17.55
CA ARG A 51 -49.01 -10.75 -18.26
C ARG A 51 -48.51 -9.50 -17.55
N TYR A 52 -49.43 -8.72 -16.99
CA TYR A 52 -49.10 -7.54 -16.19
C TYR A 52 -48.32 -7.92 -14.92
N ILE A 53 -48.82 -8.89 -14.15
CA ILE A 53 -48.19 -9.25 -12.88
C ILE A 53 -46.82 -9.89 -13.11
N GLN A 54 -46.66 -10.72 -14.14
CA GLN A 54 -45.36 -11.28 -14.51
C GLN A 54 -44.36 -10.17 -14.86
N ALA A 55 -44.75 -9.23 -15.73
CA ALA A 55 -43.90 -8.11 -16.11
C ALA A 55 -43.48 -7.24 -14.91
N ARG A 56 -44.32 -7.18 -13.87
CA ARG A 56 -44.03 -6.44 -12.64
C ARG A 56 -43.15 -7.23 -11.68
N ILE A 57 -43.35 -8.54 -11.56
CA ILE A 57 -42.48 -9.45 -10.79
C ILE A 57 -41.07 -9.40 -11.37
N ASP A 58 -40.92 -9.60 -12.69
CA ASP A 58 -39.61 -9.57 -13.36
C ASP A 58 -38.86 -8.25 -13.10
N LEU A 59 -39.59 -7.12 -13.08
CA LEU A 59 -39.01 -5.81 -12.80
C LEU A 59 -38.49 -5.70 -11.37
N LEU A 60 -39.29 -6.14 -10.40
CA LEU A 60 -38.93 -6.09 -8.98
C LEU A 60 -37.78 -7.06 -8.68
N GLU A 61 -37.77 -8.23 -9.30
CA GLU A 61 -36.67 -9.19 -9.22
C GLU A 61 -35.37 -8.59 -9.79
N GLN A 62 -35.41 -7.98 -10.98
CA GLN A 62 -34.25 -7.29 -11.56
C GLN A 62 -33.72 -6.19 -10.64
N ARG A 63 -34.61 -5.36 -10.08
CA ARG A 63 -34.21 -4.31 -9.14
C ARG A 63 -33.54 -4.89 -7.89
N ARG A 64 -34.08 -6.00 -7.37
CA ARG A 64 -33.53 -6.67 -6.20
C ARG A 64 -32.17 -7.31 -6.49
N VAL A 65 -31.99 -7.87 -7.68
CA VAL A 65 -30.69 -8.38 -8.15
C VAL A 65 -29.67 -7.23 -8.23
N GLU A 66 -30.03 -6.10 -8.83
CA GLU A 66 -29.15 -4.92 -8.90
C GLU A 66 -28.76 -4.40 -7.51
N GLU A 67 -29.70 -4.36 -6.57
CA GLU A 67 -29.44 -3.95 -5.18
C GLU A 67 -28.48 -4.91 -4.47
N LEU A 68 -28.68 -6.23 -4.62
CA LEU A 68 -27.81 -7.25 -4.06
C LEU A 68 -26.41 -7.23 -4.68
N GLU A 69 -26.32 -7.03 -6.00
CA GLU A 69 -25.05 -6.89 -6.72
C GLU A 69 -24.29 -5.65 -6.26
N ALA A 70 -24.97 -4.52 -6.09
CA ALA A 70 -24.38 -3.29 -5.59
C ALA A 70 -23.85 -3.45 -4.15
N GLU A 71 -24.63 -4.11 -3.27
CA GLU A 71 -24.18 -4.39 -1.90
C GLU A 71 -22.97 -5.34 -1.88
N MET A 72 -23.00 -6.39 -2.70
CA MET A 72 -21.88 -7.33 -2.83
C MET A 72 -20.62 -6.63 -3.35
N GLN A 73 -20.76 -5.79 -4.38
CA GLN A 73 -19.65 -5.03 -4.94
C GLN A 73 -19.03 -4.11 -3.89
N GLN A 74 -19.84 -3.40 -3.10
CA GLN A 74 -19.35 -2.56 -2.01
C GLN A 74 -18.55 -3.36 -0.97
N ARG A 75 -19.02 -4.56 -0.61
CA ARG A 75 -18.30 -5.44 0.34
C ARG A 75 -16.98 -5.93 -0.23
N LEU A 76 -16.95 -6.30 -1.52
CA LEU A 76 -15.73 -6.72 -2.20
C LEU A 76 -14.72 -5.58 -2.29
N ASP A 77 -15.15 -4.38 -2.69
CA ASP A 77 -14.29 -3.21 -2.82
C ASP A 77 -13.66 -2.82 -1.46
N ALA A 78 -14.45 -2.87 -0.38
CA ALA A 78 -13.96 -2.64 0.97
C ALA A 78 -12.90 -3.66 1.40
N GLU A 79 -13.11 -4.94 1.06
CA GLU A 79 -12.15 -6.00 1.41
C GLU A 79 -10.87 -5.91 0.58
N VAL A 80 -10.97 -5.60 -0.72
CA VAL A 80 -9.81 -5.33 -1.59
C VAL A 80 -8.99 -4.15 -1.05
N ALA A 81 -9.66 -3.05 -0.67
CA ALA A 81 -8.99 -1.89 -0.09
C ALA A 81 -8.26 -2.24 1.22
N ARG A 82 -8.90 -3.04 2.09
CA ARG A 82 -8.31 -3.51 3.36
C ARG A 82 -7.08 -4.39 3.12
N VAL A 83 -7.14 -5.33 2.19
CA VAL A 83 -6.00 -6.18 1.83
C VAL A 83 -4.88 -5.36 1.22
N ALA A 84 -5.19 -4.43 0.32
CA ALA A 84 -4.21 -3.55 -0.32
C ALA A 84 -3.49 -2.67 0.71
N SER A 85 -4.20 -2.14 1.73
CA SER A 85 -3.56 -1.35 2.79
C SER A 85 -2.60 -2.17 3.63
N LEU A 86 -2.93 -3.43 3.94
CA LEU A 86 -2.04 -4.34 4.66
C LEU A 86 -0.79 -4.66 3.84
N GLN A 87 -0.94 -4.88 2.53
CA GLN A 87 0.18 -5.11 1.63
C GLN A 87 1.12 -3.89 1.56
N GLU A 88 0.57 -2.68 1.54
CA GLU A 88 1.35 -1.44 1.52
C GLU A 88 2.12 -1.24 2.84
N GLU A 89 1.51 -1.51 4.00
CA GLU A 89 2.20 -1.47 5.29
C GLU A 89 3.36 -2.47 5.33
N GLN A 90 3.11 -3.73 4.92
CA GLN A 90 4.16 -4.76 4.85
C GLN A 90 5.29 -4.35 3.90
N ARG A 91 4.96 -3.73 2.76
CA ARG A 91 5.93 -3.24 1.79
C ARG A 91 6.84 -2.16 2.40
N ARG A 92 6.28 -1.22 3.16
CA ARG A 92 7.07 -0.19 3.86
C ARG A 92 8.01 -0.78 4.88
N VAL A 93 7.53 -1.72 5.69
CA VAL A 93 8.36 -2.45 6.67
C VAL A 93 9.50 -3.19 5.96
N PHE A 94 9.21 -3.89 4.86
CA PHE A 94 10.21 -4.59 4.06
C PHE A 94 11.27 -3.64 3.48
N GLN A 95 10.86 -2.52 2.88
CA GLN A 95 11.78 -1.53 2.32
C GLN A 95 12.65 -0.90 3.40
N ALA A 96 12.06 -0.55 4.54
CA ALA A 96 12.79 0.06 5.64
C ALA A 96 13.80 -0.90 6.27
N ARG A 97 13.41 -2.17 6.46
CA ARG A 97 14.32 -3.23 6.89
C ARG A 97 15.50 -3.38 5.92
N ARG A 98 15.21 -3.49 4.62
CA ARG A 98 16.23 -3.64 3.58
C ARG A 98 17.20 -2.45 3.57
N HIS A 99 16.70 -1.23 3.72
CA HIS A 99 17.56 -0.04 3.82
C HIS A 99 18.50 -0.11 5.03
N ILE A 100 17.99 -0.50 6.20
CA ILE A 100 18.83 -0.63 7.40
C ILE A 100 19.90 -1.70 7.19
N GLU A 101 19.53 -2.88 6.70
CA GLU A 101 20.48 -3.98 6.46
C GLU A 101 21.53 -3.59 5.41
N GLU A 102 21.11 -3.07 4.25
CA GLU A 102 22.01 -2.83 3.10
C GLU A 102 22.76 -1.50 3.17
N GLU A 103 22.14 -0.41 3.62
CA GLU A 103 22.73 0.95 3.57
C GLU A 103 23.41 1.35 4.88
N ILE A 104 22.97 0.79 6.00
CA ILE A 104 23.44 1.20 7.34
C ILE A 104 24.34 0.15 7.96
N LEU A 105 23.84 -1.08 8.13
CA LEU A 105 24.54 -2.14 8.85
C LEU A 105 25.67 -2.76 8.02
N THR A 106 25.46 -2.93 6.72
CA THR A 106 26.45 -3.53 5.82
C THR A 106 27.61 -2.57 5.54
N SER A 107 28.84 -3.01 5.84
CA SER A 107 30.06 -2.36 5.38
C SER A 107 30.25 -2.60 3.89
N LYS A 108 30.24 -1.54 3.08
CA LYS A 108 30.29 -1.66 1.61
C LYS A 108 31.02 -0.51 0.94
N CYS A 109 31.40 -0.76 -0.32
CA CYS A 109 31.88 0.27 -1.22
C CYS A 109 30.79 1.33 -1.45
N PRO A 110 31.09 2.62 -1.26
CA PRO A 110 30.10 3.70 -1.40
C PRO A 110 29.66 3.96 -2.84
N ARG A 111 30.38 3.44 -3.84
CA ARG A 111 30.08 3.68 -5.26
C ARG A 111 29.30 2.55 -5.91
N CYS A 112 29.73 1.30 -5.71
CA CYS A 112 29.11 0.14 -6.38
C CYS A 112 28.39 -0.82 -5.42
N GLY A 113 28.39 -0.54 -4.11
CA GLY A 113 27.67 -1.33 -3.11
C GLY A 113 28.28 -2.68 -2.77
N GLN A 114 29.48 -3.02 -3.28
CA GLN A 114 30.14 -4.28 -2.94
C GLN A 114 30.45 -4.33 -1.44
N ALA A 115 29.89 -5.32 -0.74
CA ALA A 115 30.15 -5.56 0.68
C ALA A 115 31.60 -6.01 0.92
N PHE A 116 32.14 -5.67 2.08
CA PHE A 116 33.40 -6.19 2.59
C PHE A 116 33.23 -6.55 4.07
N VAL A 117 33.88 -7.62 4.50
CA VAL A 117 33.73 -8.17 5.86
C VAL A 117 34.98 -7.87 6.67
N ASP A 118 36.13 -8.20 6.11
CA ASP A 118 37.44 -8.07 6.70
C ASP A 118 38.44 -7.46 5.71
N PHE A 119 39.45 -6.81 6.26
CA PHE A 119 40.61 -6.34 5.51
C PHE A 119 41.82 -6.28 6.44
N VAL A 120 43.01 -6.45 5.86
CA VAL A 120 44.27 -6.29 6.56
C VAL A 120 45.06 -5.17 5.89
N GLY A 121 45.57 -4.24 6.69
CA GLY A 121 46.41 -3.13 6.21
C GLY A 121 45.76 -1.77 6.38
N CYS A 122 45.97 -0.89 5.39
CA CYS A 122 45.58 0.51 5.46
C CYS A 122 44.05 0.71 5.48
N PHE A 123 43.56 1.70 6.24
CA PHE A 123 42.15 2.09 6.28
C PHE A 123 41.73 2.98 5.09
N ALA A 124 42.62 3.24 4.14
CA ALA A 124 42.32 3.77 2.81
C ALA A 124 42.06 2.59 1.86
N LEU A 125 40.82 2.11 1.86
CA LEU A 125 40.44 0.91 1.10
C LEU A 125 40.27 1.22 -0.38
N SER A 126 40.55 0.25 -1.23
CA SER A 126 40.24 0.28 -2.65
C SER A 126 39.26 -0.84 -3.00
N CYS A 127 38.20 -0.51 -3.72
CA CYS A 127 37.19 -1.47 -4.13
C CYS A 127 37.71 -2.35 -5.28
N SER A 128 37.66 -3.68 -5.12
CA SER A 128 38.11 -4.60 -6.17
C SER A 128 37.25 -4.56 -7.44
N ARG A 129 35.97 -4.22 -7.33
CA ARG A 129 35.05 -4.15 -8.48
C ARG A 129 35.14 -2.84 -9.26
N CYS A 130 35.04 -1.69 -8.59
CA CYS A 130 34.96 -0.38 -9.28
C CYS A 130 36.22 0.48 -9.12
N ARG A 131 37.22 -0.01 -8.37
CA ARG A 131 38.52 0.65 -8.14
C ARG A 131 38.46 2.02 -7.46
N CYS A 132 37.31 2.43 -6.91
CA CYS A 132 37.27 3.64 -6.11
C CYS A 132 38.00 3.42 -4.78
N ALA A 133 38.68 4.45 -4.31
CA ALA A 133 39.23 4.51 -2.97
C ALA A 133 38.19 5.08 -2.00
N PHE A 134 38.09 4.53 -0.81
CA PHE A 134 37.16 5.00 0.22
C PHE A 134 37.73 4.79 1.63
N CYS A 135 37.24 5.60 2.57
CA CYS A 135 37.69 5.57 3.95
C CYS A 135 36.97 4.46 4.73
N ALA A 136 37.71 3.52 5.32
CA ALA A 136 37.12 2.48 6.17
C ALA A 136 36.41 3.04 7.42
N TRP A 137 36.91 4.15 7.99
CA TRP A 137 36.34 4.72 9.21
C TRP A 137 34.92 5.27 9.03
N CYS A 138 34.65 5.96 7.91
CA CYS A 138 33.39 6.67 7.69
C CYS A 138 32.60 6.19 6.46
N GLY A 139 33.23 5.44 5.55
CA GLY A 139 32.65 4.98 4.29
C GLY A 139 32.61 6.04 3.18
N ALA A 140 33.31 7.17 3.31
CA ALA A 140 33.29 8.23 2.29
C ALA A 140 34.01 7.79 1.00
N ASP A 141 33.37 8.02 -0.16
CA ASP A 141 34.00 7.88 -1.48
C ASP A 141 35.08 8.98 -1.64
N CYS A 142 36.31 8.58 -1.91
CA CYS A 142 37.47 9.45 -2.05
C CYS A 142 38.06 9.43 -3.48
N GLY A 143 37.31 8.90 -4.46
CA GLY A 143 37.78 8.85 -5.84
C GLY A 143 38.87 7.80 -6.03
N SER A 144 40.11 8.22 -6.23
CA SER A 144 41.26 7.34 -6.50
C SER A 144 42.22 7.19 -5.32
N ASP A 145 42.14 8.07 -4.31
CA ASP A 145 43.02 8.03 -3.14
C ASP A 145 42.30 8.49 -1.87
N ALA A 146 42.17 7.59 -0.89
CA ALA A 146 41.53 7.86 0.39
C ALA A 146 42.53 8.26 1.50
N HIS A 147 43.85 8.20 1.27
CA HIS A 147 44.84 8.50 2.31
C HIS A 147 44.69 9.92 2.90
N PRO A 148 44.50 10.99 2.09
CA PRO A 148 44.32 12.34 2.63
C PRO A 148 43.10 12.45 3.55
N HIS A 149 42.03 11.73 3.22
CA HIS A 149 40.82 11.69 4.03
C HIS A 149 41.06 10.89 5.32
N VAL A 150 41.63 9.68 5.24
CA VAL A 150 41.87 8.80 6.41
C VAL A 150 42.72 9.50 7.46
N LEU A 151 43.75 10.23 7.04
CA LEU A 151 44.64 10.98 7.94
C LEU A 151 43.89 12.01 8.79
N ARG A 152 42.80 12.59 8.27
CA ARG A 152 42.02 13.68 8.89
C ARG A 152 40.58 13.29 9.21
N CYS A 153 40.25 12.01 9.14
CA CYS A 153 38.87 11.55 9.24
C CYS A 153 38.34 11.76 10.66
N ARG A 154 37.22 12.47 10.80
CA ARG A 154 36.58 12.73 12.11
C ARG A 154 36.01 11.46 12.77
N ALA A 155 35.77 10.40 11.99
CA ALA A 155 35.30 9.12 12.51
C ALA A 155 36.45 8.21 12.98
N LYS A 156 37.71 8.62 12.77
CA LYS A 156 38.88 7.90 13.26
C LYS A 156 38.92 8.00 14.80
N PRO A 157 38.99 6.86 15.52
CA PRO A 157 39.02 6.89 16.97
C PRO A 157 40.37 7.43 17.51
N PRO A 158 40.38 8.00 18.72
CA PRO A 158 41.62 8.42 19.37
C PRO A 158 42.56 7.22 19.58
N GLY A 159 43.87 7.45 19.45
CA GLY A 159 44.89 6.41 19.59
C GLY A 159 45.08 5.49 18.37
N ALA A 160 44.35 5.69 17.28
CA ALA A 160 44.64 5.02 16.00
C ALA A 160 45.82 5.70 15.28
N ASP A 161 46.70 4.90 14.67
CA ASP A 161 47.83 5.37 13.87
C ASP A 161 47.37 6.18 12.65
N ALA A 162 48.24 6.98 12.01
CA ALA A 162 47.98 7.75 10.80
C ALA A 162 47.05 7.05 9.79
N PHE A 163 47.35 5.80 9.42
CA PHE A 163 46.62 5.05 8.40
C PHE A 163 46.11 3.67 8.84
N TYR A 164 46.45 3.25 10.05
CA TYR A 164 46.16 1.91 10.57
C TYR A 164 45.34 1.99 11.86
N GLY A 165 44.66 0.90 12.18
CA GLY A 165 43.90 0.74 13.42
C GLY A 165 43.64 -0.73 13.72
N SER A 166 43.34 -1.03 14.98
CA SER A 166 42.95 -2.37 15.39
C SER A 166 41.52 -2.70 14.96
N GLU A 167 41.17 -3.98 14.95
CA GLU A 167 39.79 -4.42 14.72
C GLU A 167 38.82 -3.80 15.74
N ALA A 168 39.22 -3.75 17.03
CA ALA A 168 38.41 -3.11 18.06
C ALA A 168 38.15 -1.61 17.77
N GLN A 169 39.16 -0.89 17.28
CA GLN A 169 39.01 0.51 16.86
C GLN A 169 38.05 0.62 15.67
N PHE A 170 38.17 -0.26 14.67
CA PHE A 170 37.27 -0.29 13.52
C PHE A 170 35.82 -0.55 13.93
N GLN A 171 35.60 -1.57 14.77
CA GLN A 171 34.25 -1.91 15.26
C GLN A 171 33.64 -0.76 16.05
N ALA A 172 34.41 -0.10 16.92
CA ALA A 172 33.94 1.07 17.66
C ALA A 172 33.54 2.22 16.72
N ALA A 173 34.34 2.48 15.68
CA ALA A 173 34.01 3.49 14.67
C ALA A 173 32.74 3.12 13.86
N GLN A 174 32.57 1.84 13.48
CA GLN A 174 31.37 1.38 12.79
C GLN A 174 30.12 1.47 13.66
N VAL A 175 30.21 1.14 14.95
CA VAL A 175 29.12 1.33 15.92
C VAL A 175 28.68 2.80 15.94
N MET A 176 29.63 3.74 16.06
CA MET A 176 29.32 5.17 16.07
C MET A 176 28.72 5.64 14.74
N ARG A 177 29.24 5.15 13.61
CA ARG A 177 28.68 5.45 12.28
C ARG A 177 27.26 4.94 12.14
N ARG A 178 26.99 3.68 12.46
CA ARG A 178 25.67 3.03 12.39
C ARG A 178 24.67 3.72 13.29
N ARG A 179 25.05 4.03 14.54
CA ARG A 179 24.23 4.81 15.49
C ARG A 179 23.80 6.14 14.90
N ARG A 180 24.72 6.89 14.29
CA ARG A 180 24.39 8.17 13.63
C ARG A 180 23.40 7.97 12.47
N LEU A 181 23.68 7.03 11.57
CA LEU A 181 22.81 6.79 10.41
C LEU A 181 21.42 6.30 10.81
N LEU A 182 21.31 5.44 11.83
CA LEU A 182 20.03 5.01 12.39
C LEU A 182 19.27 6.18 13.02
N ARG A 183 19.97 7.05 13.76
CA ARG A 183 19.38 8.25 14.36
C ARG A 183 18.85 9.21 13.31
N ASP A 184 19.50 9.31 12.15
CA ASP A 184 19.06 10.16 11.05
C ASP A 184 17.90 9.51 10.26
N TYR A 185 17.91 8.19 10.08
CA TYR A 185 16.95 7.46 9.24
C TYR A 185 15.65 7.08 9.96
N LEU A 186 15.71 6.54 11.19
CA LEU A 186 14.52 6.05 11.89
C LEU A 186 13.42 7.13 12.08
N PRO A 187 13.74 8.42 12.32
CA PRO A 187 12.74 9.48 12.40
C PRO A 187 12.03 9.79 11.07
N THR A 188 12.57 9.37 9.92
CA THR A 188 11.91 9.59 8.61
C THR A 188 10.80 8.57 8.34
N LEU A 189 10.70 7.52 9.16
CA LEU A 189 9.66 6.49 9.06
C LEU A 189 8.45 6.88 9.92
N ASP A 190 7.26 6.46 9.49
CA ASP A 190 6.09 6.54 10.35
C ASP A 190 6.24 5.61 11.57
N ASP A 191 5.51 5.95 12.63
CA ASP A 191 5.62 5.27 13.92
C ASP A 191 5.34 3.76 13.87
N ALA A 192 4.40 3.32 13.02
CA ALA A 192 4.07 1.91 12.88
C ALA A 192 5.21 1.15 12.20
N THR A 193 5.68 1.66 11.06
CA THR A 193 6.82 1.09 10.33
C THR A 193 8.08 1.06 11.21
N ARG A 194 8.38 2.15 11.93
CA ARG A 194 9.54 2.22 12.82
C ARG A 194 9.50 1.14 13.90
N ARG A 195 8.36 0.99 14.61
CA ARG A 195 8.20 -0.05 15.64
C ARG A 195 8.32 -1.46 15.08
N ALA A 196 7.70 -1.72 13.92
CA ALA A 196 7.72 -3.03 13.28
C ALA A 196 9.15 -3.42 12.87
N VAL A 197 9.89 -2.50 12.26
CA VAL A 197 11.27 -2.75 11.82
C VAL A 197 12.22 -2.90 13.01
N CYS A 198 12.12 -2.05 14.04
CA CYS A 198 12.93 -2.19 15.25
C CYS A 198 12.65 -3.53 15.97
N THR A 199 11.41 -4.01 15.94
CA THR A 199 11.06 -5.33 16.47
C THR A 199 11.68 -6.45 15.64
N ALA A 200 11.58 -6.38 14.31
CA ALA A 200 12.12 -7.38 13.41
C ALA A 200 13.65 -7.48 13.45
N LEU A 201 14.35 -6.36 13.64
CA LEU A 201 15.81 -6.27 13.64
C LEU A 201 16.42 -6.14 15.04
N ARG A 202 15.64 -6.39 16.10
CA ARG A 202 16.07 -6.27 17.50
C ARG A 202 17.48 -6.81 17.78
N PRO A 203 17.86 -8.06 17.41
CA PRO A 203 19.19 -8.59 17.72
C PRO A 203 20.33 -7.85 16.99
N GLN A 204 20.06 -7.23 15.84
CA GLN A 204 21.07 -6.52 15.05
C GLN A 204 21.22 -5.06 15.47
N LEU A 205 20.16 -4.49 16.08
CA LEU A 205 20.12 -3.11 16.55
C LEU A 205 20.51 -2.97 18.02
N GLU A 206 20.75 -4.09 18.72
CA GLU A 206 21.18 -4.09 20.12
C GLU A 206 22.46 -3.26 20.30
N GLY A 207 22.42 -2.29 21.22
CA GLY A 207 23.51 -1.36 21.44
C GLY A 207 23.72 -0.32 20.32
N LEU A 208 22.85 -0.23 19.32
CA LEU A 208 22.89 0.80 18.26
C LEU A 208 21.74 1.81 18.35
N VAL A 209 20.69 1.49 19.08
CA VAL A 209 19.52 2.34 19.30
C VAL A 209 19.27 2.38 20.82
N ASP A 210 19.01 3.57 21.36
CA ASP A 210 18.67 3.80 22.76
C ASP A 210 17.16 3.58 23.00
#